data_AF-A0A0A8LBA9-F1
#
_entry.id   AF-A0A0A8LBA9-F1
#
_cell.length_a   1.000
_cell.length_b   1.000
_cell.length_c   1.000
_cell.angle_alpha   90.00
_cell.angle_beta   90.00
_cell.angle_gamma   90.00
#
_symmetry.space_group_name_H-M   'P 1'
#
loop_
_entity.id
_entity.type
_entity.pdbx_description
1 polymer ?
#
loop_
_entity_poly.entity_id
_entity_poly.type
_entity_poly.pdbx_seq_one_letter_code
_entity_poly.pdbx_strand_id
1 'polypeptide(L)'
;MKQCYVLLAQLDIKSLIMNTKVAPKEPLNNCKKKSVDIKASRPKKVRNNGKIPTIVEQLSQKFNTEYVPPKISELSQVNFFFNKAEVKFEWSAPTFNDIPGEKIRRLMEKRQQSLQAIRDEESEFIASTRLASNVKPTQAIETESTQNYNPQKMYQGKTEGIPFELINQLPEVAFLGRCNSGKSTLLNNLTTEVTKNNLDEYANASKKAGFTKTINCFNVGRRFRIIDTPGYGTKGTVEQGKVTMDYLLKRRELRRSFLLISANQGFSEYDAQMIDLLVGDGIPFEIVFTKMDTIKEMAQVERVIEESNVLQLPTSPRFIFLNSVTNKQCQKRSGIEILRYVIFEACGLAPGMKPSKLKK
;
A
#
# COMPACT_ATOMS: atom_id res chain seq x y z
N MET A 1 -3.62 -7.72 25.50
CA MET A 1 -2.98 -7.55 24.18
C MET A 1 -1.56 -6.95 24.21
N LYS A 2 -1.08 -6.33 25.30
CA LYS A 2 0.29 -5.78 25.39
C LYS A 2 1.39 -6.78 25.79
N GLN A 3 1.03 -7.99 26.22
CA GLN A 3 1.99 -8.96 26.77
C GLN A 3 2.59 -9.93 25.74
N CYS A 4 2.03 -10.03 24.53
CA CYS A 4 2.60 -10.88 23.47
C CYS A 4 3.74 -10.21 22.67
N TYR A 5 3.91 -8.89 22.77
CA TYR A 5 4.94 -8.16 22.02
C TYR A 5 6.36 -8.35 22.58
N VAL A 6 6.50 -8.66 23.86
CA VAL A 6 7.81 -8.74 24.53
C VAL A 6 8.58 -10.02 24.18
N LEU A 7 7.89 -11.08 23.75
CA LEU A 7 8.52 -12.34 23.32
C LEU A 7 8.94 -12.35 21.84
N LEU A 8 8.52 -11.36 21.03
CA LEU A 8 8.79 -11.31 19.59
C LEU A 8 10.07 -10.54 19.24
N ALA A 9 10.62 -9.76 20.16
CA ALA A 9 11.88 -9.02 19.98
C ALA A 9 13.15 -9.91 20.03
N GLN A 10 12.99 -11.23 20.25
CA GLN A 10 14.11 -12.17 20.34
C GLN A 10 14.27 -13.08 19.11
N LEU A 11 13.39 -12.98 18.11
CA LEU A 11 13.60 -13.66 16.83
C LEU A 11 14.46 -12.77 15.93
N ASP A 12 15.75 -13.09 15.88
CA ASP A 12 16.67 -12.52 14.90
C ASP A 12 16.36 -13.10 13.51
N ILE A 13 15.33 -12.55 12.85
CA ILE A 13 14.87 -12.93 11.51
C ILE A 13 16.03 -12.88 10.50
N LYS A 14 16.98 -11.96 10.69
CA LYS A 14 18.19 -11.83 9.88
C LYS A 14 19.07 -13.08 10.00
N SER A 15 19.28 -13.61 11.20
CA SER A 15 20.03 -14.86 11.41
C SER A 15 19.32 -16.10 10.83
N LEU A 16 17.99 -16.10 10.84
CA LEU A 16 17.17 -17.19 10.30
C LEU A 16 17.30 -17.28 8.76
N ILE A 17 17.40 -16.12 8.11
CA ILE A 17 17.58 -16.00 6.66
C ILE A 17 19.04 -16.30 6.26
N MET A 18 20.02 -15.91 7.10
CA MET A 18 21.46 -15.99 6.80
C MET A 18 22.12 -17.35 7.08
N ASN A 19 21.48 -18.26 7.83
CA ASN A 19 22.06 -19.58 8.19
C ASN A 19 22.00 -20.64 7.08
N THR A 20 22.05 -20.22 5.82
CA THR A 20 22.14 -21.06 4.63
C THR A 20 23.61 -21.41 4.32
N LYS A 21 24.19 -22.35 5.11
CA LYS A 21 25.33 -23.13 4.61
C LYS A 21 24.81 -24.41 3.96
N VAL A 22 25.12 -24.53 2.67
CA VAL A 22 24.85 -25.65 1.77
C VAL A 22 25.27 -26.97 2.43
N ALA A 23 24.29 -27.81 2.78
CA ALA A 23 24.52 -29.23 3.02
C ALA A 23 24.36 -29.98 1.69
N PRO A 24 25.34 -30.81 1.27
CA PRO A 24 25.25 -31.55 0.03
C PRO A 24 24.20 -32.65 0.10
N LYS A 25 23.56 -32.90 -1.05
CA LYS A 25 22.49 -33.88 -1.29
C LYS A 25 22.83 -35.29 -0.79
N GLU A 26 21.89 -35.91 -0.08
CA GLU A 26 21.76 -37.36 -0.06
C GLU A 26 20.54 -37.83 -0.88
N PRO A 27 20.60 -39.00 -1.56
CA PRO A 27 19.58 -39.42 -2.51
C PRO A 27 18.33 -39.98 -1.84
N LEU A 28 17.17 -39.69 -2.44
CA LEU A 28 15.85 -40.19 -2.09
C LEU A 28 15.81 -41.73 -2.02
N ASN A 29 15.40 -42.24 -0.85
CA ASN A 29 14.98 -43.64 -0.70
C ASN A 29 13.45 -43.75 -0.66
N ASN A 30 12.93 -44.56 -1.58
CA ASN A 30 11.54 -44.96 -1.72
C ASN A 30 10.96 -45.47 -0.39
N CYS A 31 9.82 -44.93 0.05
CA CYS A 31 8.96 -45.66 0.98
C CYS A 31 7.48 -45.61 0.59
N LYS A 32 6.88 -46.79 0.69
CA LYS A 32 5.60 -47.21 0.11
C LYS A 32 4.41 -46.58 0.83
N LYS A 33 3.37 -46.28 0.04
CA LYS A 33 2.03 -45.86 0.47
C LYS A 33 1.44 -46.83 1.50
N LYS A 34 0.85 -46.28 2.57
CA LYS A 34 -0.28 -46.90 3.28
C LYS A 34 -1.44 -45.90 3.30
N SER A 35 -2.55 -46.35 2.74
CA SER A 35 -3.84 -45.67 2.65
C SER A 35 -4.55 -45.67 4.00
N VAL A 36 -5.05 -44.50 4.42
CA VAL A 36 -6.05 -44.40 5.48
C VAL A 36 -7.25 -43.65 4.89
N ASP A 37 -8.37 -44.34 4.83
CA ASP A 37 -9.66 -43.82 4.37
C ASP A 37 -10.22 -42.80 5.35
N ILE A 38 -10.29 -41.54 4.94
CA ILE A 38 -11.11 -40.52 5.60
C ILE A 38 -12.16 -40.07 4.59
N LYS A 39 -13.43 -40.35 4.90
CA LYS A 39 -14.59 -39.89 4.12
C LYS A 39 -14.67 -38.36 4.16
N ALA A 40 -14.02 -37.71 3.22
CA ALA A 40 -14.16 -36.28 2.97
C ALA A 40 -15.42 -36.02 2.13
N SER A 41 -16.30 -35.17 2.65
CA SER A 41 -17.43 -34.60 1.92
C SER A 41 -16.95 -33.94 0.62
N ARG A 42 -17.42 -34.44 -0.52
CA ARG A 42 -17.06 -33.92 -1.85
C ARG A 42 -17.42 -32.43 -1.97
N PRO A 43 -16.48 -31.52 -2.25
CA PRO A 43 -16.84 -30.18 -2.69
C PRO A 43 -17.53 -30.29 -4.05
N LYS A 44 -18.64 -29.55 -4.21
CA LYS A 44 -19.43 -29.51 -5.45
C LYS A 44 -18.51 -29.13 -6.62
N LYS A 45 -18.42 -30.00 -7.64
CA LYS A 45 -17.70 -29.74 -8.90
C LYS A 45 -18.29 -28.51 -9.58
N VAL A 46 -17.58 -27.39 -9.51
CA VAL A 46 -17.80 -26.26 -10.42
C VAL A 46 -17.41 -26.74 -11.82
N ARG A 47 -18.35 -26.70 -12.76
CA ARG A 47 -18.10 -26.97 -14.19
C ARG A 47 -17.11 -25.93 -14.71
N ASN A 48 -15.82 -26.27 -14.78
CA ASN A 48 -14.86 -25.50 -15.57
C ASN A 48 -14.92 -25.99 -17.02
N ASN A 49 -15.28 -25.08 -17.94
CA ASN A 49 -15.01 -25.25 -19.36
C ASN A 49 -13.52 -25.59 -19.52
N GLY A 50 -13.19 -26.64 -20.27
CA GLY A 50 -11.88 -27.32 -20.31
C GLY A 50 -10.69 -26.50 -20.83
N LYS A 51 -10.40 -25.35 -20.23
CA LYS A 51 -9.16 -24.60 -20.40
C LYS A 51 -8.16 -25.09 -19.37
N ILE A 52 -6.94 -25.39 -19.83
CA ILE A 52 -5.81 -25.70 -18.96
C ILE A 52 -5.53 -24.44 -18.12
N PRO A 53 -5.51 -24.55 -16.79
CA PRO A 53 -5.27 -23.40 -15.92
C PRO A 53 -3.88 -22.84 -16.16
N THR A 54 -3.77 -21.51 -16.16
CA THR A 54 -2.48 -20.82 -16.36
C THR A 54 -1.57 -21.01 -15.14
N ILE A 55 -0.26 -20.85 -15.30
CA ILE A 55 0.71 -20.90 -14.18
C ILE A 55 0.31 -19.92 -13.07
N VAL A 56 -0.17 -18.73 -13.44
CA VAL A 56 -0.66 -17.70 -12.51
C VAL A 56 -1.85 -18.20 -11.70
N GLU A 57 -2.84 -18.84 -12.34
CA GLU A 57 -4.01 -19.41 -11.65
C GLU A 57 -3.62 -20.55 -10.72
N GLN A 58 -2.71 -21.44 -11.16
CA GLN A 58 -2.23 -22.56 -10.35
C GLN A 58 -1.47 -22.08 -9.11
N LEU A 59 -0.57 -21.10 -9.26
CA LEU A 59 0.16 -20.51 -8.13
C LEU A 59 -0.79 -19.82 -7.15
N SER A 60 -1.76 -19.06 -7.68
CA SER A 60 -2.76 -18.40 -6.83
C SER A 60 -3.59 -19.40 -6.02
N GLN A 61 -4.03 -20.51 -6.63
CA GLN A 61 -4.75 -21.57 -5.93
C GLN A 61 -3.90 -22.28 -4.86
N LYS A 62 -2.59 -22.44 -5.11
CA LYS A 62 -1.67 -23.11 -4.18
C LYS A 62 -1.38 -22.24 -2.95
N PHE A 63 -1.08 -20.96 -3.15
CA PHE A 63 -0.54 -20.09 -2.09
C PHE A 63 -1.57 -19.20 -1.40
N ASN A 64 -2.81 -19.10 -1.90
CA ASN A 64 -3.86 -18.28 -1.30
C ASN A 64 -5.04 -19.10 -0.76
N THR A 65 -4.77 -20.26 -0.16
CA THR A 65 -5.81 -21.17 0.35
C THR A 65 -6.65 -20.57 1.48
N GLU A 66 -6.09 -19.66 2.25
CA GLU A 66 -6.75 -18.95 3.36
C GLU A 66 -7.73 -17.88 2.87
N TYR A 67 -7.66 -17.51 1.59
CA TYR A 67 -8.45 -16.42 1.03
C TYR A 67 -9.62 -16.94 0.20
N VAL A 68 -10.79 -16.34 0.42
CA VAL A 68 -11.95 -16.61 -0.43
C VAL A 68 -11.70 -16.03 -1.82
N PRO A 69 -11.76 -16.84 -2.90
CA PRO A 69 -11.58 -16.33 -4.25
C PRO A 69 -12.76 -15.40 -4.62
N PRO A 70 -12.49 -14.23 -5.22
CA PRO A 70 -13.53 -13.28 -5.59
C PRO A 70 -14.43 -13.85 -6.69
N LYS A 71 -15.71 -13.43 -6.69
CA LYS A 71 -16.65 -13.85 -7.73
C LYS A 71 -16.31 -13.17 -9.06
N ILE A 72 -16.51 -13.87 -10.17
CA ILE A 72 -16.26 -13.34 -11.54
C ILE A 72 -17.05 -12.03 -11.78
N SER A 73 -18.28 -11.95 -11.24
CA SER A 73 -19.10 -10.73 -11.32
C SER A 73 -18.48 -9.54 -10.60
N GLU A 74 -17.88 -9.77 -9.42
CA GLU A 74 -17.21 -8.72 -8.64
C GLU A 74 -15.96 -8.24 -9.37
N LEU A 75 -15.16 -9.17 -9.90
CA LEU A 75 -13.99 -8.85 -10.72
C LEU A 75 -14.37 -8.00 -11.93
N SER A 76 -15.45 -8.34 -12.61
CA SER A 76 -15.94 -7.56 -13.77
C SER A 76 -16.41 -6.17 -13.38
N GLN A 77 -17.10 -6.03 -12.25
CA GLN A 77 -17.55 -4.72 -11.74
C GLN A 77 -16.38 -3.83 -11.33
N VAL A 78 -15.38 -4.39 -10.63
CA VAL A 78 -14.18 -3.66 -10.24
C VAL A 78 -13.36 -3.27 -11.48
N ASN A 79 -13.17 -4.18 -12.43
CA ASN A 79 -12.51 -3.86 -13.70
C ASN A 79 -13.23 -2.74 -14.46
N PHE A 80 -14.56 -2.78 -14.49
CA PHE A 80 -15.36 -1.70 -15.09
C PHE A 80 -15.09 -0.35 -14.42
N PHE A 81 -14.94 -0.31 -13.09
CA PHE A 81 -14.58 0.92 -12.39
C PHE A 81 -13.22 1.43 -12.86
N PHE A 82 -12.16 0.60 -12.83
CA PHE A 82 -10.81 1.04 -13.23
C PHE A 82 -10.78 1.51 -14.68
N ASN A 83 -11.52 0.86 -15.57
CA ASN A 83 -11.59 1.22 -16.97
C ASN A 83 -12.38 2.52 -17.23
N LYS A 84 -13.24 2.95 -16.29
CA LYS A 84 -14.00 4.21 -16.38
C LYS A 84 -13.47 5.33 -15.51
N ALA A 85 -12.65 5.02 -14.51
CA ALA A 85 -12.14 5.99 -13.56
C ALA A 85 -11.15 6.92 -14.25
N GLU A 86 -11.36 8.22 -14.09
CA GLU A 86 -10.33 9.19 -14.42
C GLU A 86 -9.19 9.07 -13.41
N VAL A 87 -7.96 8.97 -13.91
CA VAL A 87 -6.76 8.96 -13.08
C VAL A 87 -6.07 10.29 -13.21
N LYS A 88 -6.02 11.03 -12.10
CA LYS A 88 -5.44 12.37 -12.04
C LYS A 88 -4.18 12.34 -11.18
N PHE A 89 -3.07 12.78 -11.74
CA PHE A 89 -1.88 13.11 -10.95
C PHE A 89 -2.18 14.33 -10.08
N GLU A 90 -2.03 14.19 -8.77
CA GLU A 90 -2.39 15.22 -7.80
C GLU A 90 -1.18 16.00 -7.29
N TRP A 91 -0.13 15.29 -6.87
CA TRP A 91 1.07 15.90 -6.30
C TRP A 91 2.25 14.94 -6.35
N SER A 92 3.44 15.52 -6.20
CA SER A 92 4.69 14.82 -5.96
C SER A 92 5.44 15.50 -4.81
N ALA A 93 5.93 14.70 -3.87
CA ALA A 93 6.54 15.20 -2.65
C ALA A 93 7.94 14.61 -2.43
N PRO A 94 9.00 15.44 -2.32
CA PRO A 94 10.35 14.96 -2.03
C PRO A 94 10.54 14.60 -0.55
N THR A 95 9.80 15.25 0.36
CA THR A 95 9.78 14.90 1.79
C THR A 95 8.35 14.69 2.29
N PHE A 96 8.20 14.01 3.43
CA PHE A 96 6.88 13.74 4.03
C PHE A 96 6.11 15.04 4.34
N ASN A 97 6.82 16.09 4.75
CA ASN A 97 6.22 17.37 5.10
C ASN A 97 5.76 18.18 3.87
N ASP A 98 6.20 17.82 2.66
CA ASP A 98 5.78 18.47 1.42
C ASP A 98 4.45 17.91 0.88
N ILE A 99 3.95 16.82 1.46
CA ILE A 99 2.65 16.26 1.12
C ILE A 99 1.58 17.29 1.49
N PRO A 100 0.69 17.71 0.56
CA PRO A 100 -0.23 18.82 0.80
C PRO A 100 -1.07 18.71 2.09
N GLY A 101 -1.60 17.52 2.38
CA GLY A 101 -2.38 17.27 3.59
C GLY A 101 -1.56 17.36 4.89
N GLU A 102 -0.31 16.91 4.87
CA GLU A 102 0.60 16.97 6.03
C GLU A 102 1.16 18.37 6.23
N LYS A 103 1.45 19.10 5.14
CA LYS A 103 1.87 20.49 5.19
C LYS A 103 0.85 21.35 5.93
N ILE A 104 -0.43 21.20 5.59
CA ILE A 104 -1.52 21.93 6.26
C ILE A 104 -1.66 21.49 7.71
N ARG A 105 -1.61 20.18 7.99
CA ARG A 105 -1.69 19.66 9.36
C ARG A 105 -0.61 20.29 10.25
N ARG A 106 0.63 20.33 9.77
CA ARG A 106 1.76 20.96 10.46
C ARG A 106 1.58 22.47 10.67
N LEU A 107 1.06 23.18 9.66
CA LEU A 107 0.80 24.62 9.78
C LEU A 107 -0.29 24.91 10.81
N MET A 108 -1.36 24.10 10.83
CA MET A 108 -2.44 24.21 11.81
C MET A 108 -1.96 23.91 13.22
N GLU A 109 -1.15 22.86 13.41
CA GLU A 109 -0.53 22.53 14.71
C GLU A 109 0.33 23.69 15.24
N LYS A 110 1.17 24.28 14.38
CA LYS A 110 1.98 25.46 14.76
C LYS A 110 1.13 26.65 15.16
N ARG A 111 0.06 26.93 14.41
CA ARG A 111 -0.86 28.03 14.71
C ARG A 111 -1.59 27.81 16.04
N GLN A 112 -2.01 26.57 16.32
CA GLN A 112 -2.65 26.23 17.58
C GLN A 112 -1.69 26.40 18.75
N GLN A 113 -0.43 25.97 18.60
CA GLN A 113 0.61 26.16 19.61
C GLN A 113 0.89 27.65 19.88
N SER A 114 0.97 28.49 18.84
CA SER A 114 1.18 29.94 19.02
C SER A 114 -0.01 30.61 19.71
N LEU A 115 -1.25 30.21 19.36
CA LEU A 115 -2.45 30.75 20.02
C LEU A 115 -2.54 30.32 21.49
N GLN A 116 -2.11 29.09 21.79
CA GLN A 116 -2.05 28.61 23.17
C GLN A 116 -1.01 29.39 23.97
N ALA A 117 0.19 29.61 23.42
CA ALA A 117 1.23 30.40 24.07
C ALA A 117 0.75 31.83 24.38
N ILE A 118 0.07 32.50 23.44
CA ILE A 118 -0.49 33.84 23.67
C ILE A 118 -1.54 33.81 24.79
N ARG A 119 -2.42 32.80 24.83
CA ARG A 119 -3.43 32.65 25.90
C ARG A 119 -2.80 32.39 27.27
N ASP A 120 -1.71 31.62 27.29
CA ASP A 120 -0.98 31.33 28.52
C ASP A 120 -0.29 32.60 29.03
N GLU A 121 0.37 33.37 28.15
CA GLU A 121 0.96 34.69 28.45
C GLU A 121 -0.09 35.70 28.95
N GLU A 122 -1.25 35.79 28.30
CA GLU A 122 -2.37 36.63 28.73
C GLU A 122 -2.90 36.22 30.12
N SER A 123 -2.98 34.91 30.38
CA SER A 123 -3.44 34.37 31.66
C SER A 123 -2.45 34.68 32.79
N GLU A 124 -1.15 34.56 32.52
CA GLU A 124 -0.08 34.94 33.47
C GLU A 124 -0.09 36.46 33.74
N PHE A 125 -0.31 37.29 32.71
CA PHE A 125 -0.43 38.73 32.87
C PHE A 125 -1.66 39.14 33.69
N ILE A 126 -2.82 38.50 33.46
CA ILE A 126 -4.03 38.74 34.25
C ILE A 126 -3.84 38.29 35.71
N ALA A 127 -3.20 37.14 35.94
CA ALA A 127 -2.93 36.64 37.28
C ALA A 127 -2.01 37.58 38.08
N SER A 128 -0.93 38.07 37.47
CA SER A 128 -0.03 39.03 38.10
C SER A 128 -0.68 40.38 38.38
N THR A 129 -1.53 40.87 37.46
CA THR A 129 -2.26 42.15 37.64
C THR A 129 -3.35 42.06 38.72
N ARG A 130 -4.04 40.92 38.85
CA ARG A 130 -5.02 40.67 39.93
C ARG A 130 -4.37 40.56 41.31
N LEU A 131 -3.14 40.06 41.40
CA LEU A 131 -2.38 40.05 42.65
C LEU A 131 -1.95 41.48 43.07
N ALA A 132 -1.74 42.38 42.11
CA ALA A 132 -1.37 43.77 42.36
C ALA A 132 -2.56 44.72 42.64
N SER A 133 -3.79 44.33 42.28
CA SER A 133 -4.98 45.17 42.42
C SER A 133 -6.11 44.42 43.14
N ASN A 134 -6.43 44.84 44.36
CA ASN A 134 -7.57 44.34 45.17
C ASN A 134 -8.94 44.78 44.61
N VAL A 135 -9.22 44.51 43.33
CA VAL A 135 -10.47 44.90 42.66
C VAL A 135 -11.33 43.65 42.41
N LYS A 136 -12.57 43.67 42.92
CA LYS A 136 -13.58 42.61 42.71
C LYS A 136 -14.00 42.52 41.24
N PRO A 137 -14.43 41.34 40.74
CA PRO A 137 -14.55 41.08 39.32
C PRO A 137 -15.78 41.75 38.72
N THR A 138 -15.57 42.67 37.77
CA THR A 138 -16.62 43.06 36.80
C THR A 138 -16.67 41.99 35.70
N GLN A 139 -17.89 41.57 35.37
CA GLN A 139 -18.20 40.43 34.52
C GLN A 139 -17.43 40.44 33.19
N ALA A 140 -16.95 39.26 32.81
CA ALA A 140 -16.27 39.02 31.53
C ALA A 140 -17.20 39.44 30.38
N ILE A 141 -16.71 40.35 29.54
CA ILE A 141 -17.30 40.60 28.23
C ILE A 141 -17.01 39.35 27.40
N GLU A 142 -18.02 38.54 27.17
CA GLU A 142 -17.99 37.47 26.18
C GLU A 142 -17.74 38.11 24.82
N THR A 143 -16.50 38.06 24.35
CA THR A 143 -16.18 38.42 22.97
C THR A 143 -16.75 37.34 22.06
N GLU A 144 -17.88 37.69 21.43
CA GLU A 144 -18.46 36.99 20.30
C GLU A 144 -17.42 36.83 19.18
N SER A 145 -16.78 35.66 19.11
CA SER A 145 -16.31 35.11 17.85
C SER A 145 -16.28 33.59 17.90
N THR A 146 -17.41 32.97 18.26
CA THR A 146 -17.66 31.58 17.88
C THR A 146 -17.82 31.54 16.36
N GLN A 147 -16.70 31.42 15.65
CA GLN A 147 -16.73 30.95 14.27
C GLN A 147 -17.56 29.67 14.26
N ASN A 148 -18.62 29.65 13.44
CA ASN A 148 -19.53 28.52 13.24
C ASN A 148 -18.73 27.21 13.08
N TYR A 149 -18.57 26.50 14.19
CA TYR A 149 -17.88 25.22 14.21
C TYR A 149 -18.80 24.21 13.54
N ASN A 150 -18.52 23.92 12.27
CA ASN A 150 -19.16 22.80 11.61
C ASN A 150 -18.33 21.54 11.92
N PRO A 151 -18.83 20.60 12.75
CA PRO A 151 -18.11 19.40 13.13
C PRO A 151 -17.77 18.47 11.94
N GLN A 152 -18.36 18.69 10.77
CA GLN A 152 -18.07 17.93 9.55
C GLN A 152 -16.87 18.47 8.76
N LYS A 153 -16.36 19.68 9.04
CA LYS A 153 -15.20 20.25 8.37
C LYS A 153 -13.96 20.16 9.27
N MET A 154 -13.08 19.20 8.99
CA MET A 154 -11.80 19.04 9.70
C MET A 154 -10.81 20.19 9.46
N TYR A 155 -10.93 20.90 8.34
CA TYR A 155 -10.09 22.05 8.01
C TYR A 155 -10.98 23.30 7.93
N GLN A 156 -11.06 24.04 9.03
CA GLN A 156 -11.75 25.32 9.10
C GLN A 156 -10.72 26.44 8.82
N GLY A 157 -10.83 27.14 7.69
CA GLY A 157 -9.98 28.29 7.36
C GLY A 157 -9.61 28.45 5.87
N LYS A 158 -8.73 29.43 5.57
CA LYS A 158 -8.08 29.58 4.26
C LYS A 158 -7.06 28.44 4.11
N THR A 159 -7.16 27.63 3.06
CA THR A 159 -6.24 26.51 2.79
C THR A 159 -4.88 26.96 2.25
N GLU A 160 -4.45 28.20 2.52
CA GLU A 160 -3.21 28.82 2.00
C GLU A 160 -2.96 28.57 0.51
N GLY A 161 -4.03 28.54 -0.30
CA GLY A 161 -3.94 28.29 -1.75
C GLY A 161 -3.88 26.82 -2.18
N ILE A 162 -3.90 25.86 -1.24
CA ILE A 162 -3.98 24.42 -1.55
C ILE A 162 -5.44 24.03 -1.82
N PRO A 163 -5.76 23.41 -2.98
CA PRO A 163 -7.12 22.96 -3.30
C PRO A 163 -7.63 21.91 -2.29
N PHE A 164 -8.91 22.00 -1.92
CA PHE A 164 -9.54 21.07 -0.96
C PHE A 164 -9.47 19.60 -1.41
N GLU A 165 -9.50 19.36 -2.71
CA GLU A 165 -9.38 18.02 -3.30
C GLU A 165 -8.08 17.31 -2.89
N LEU A 166 -6.99 18.05 -2.71
CA LEU A 166 -5.68 17.51 -2.31
C LEU A 166 -5.61 17.19 -0.82
N ILE A 167 -6.52 17.77 -0.04
CA ILE A 167 -6.57 17.67 1.43
C ILE A 167 -7.62 16.62 1.85
N ASN A 168 -8.48 16.21 0.92
CA ASN A 168 -9.49 15.19 1.17
C ASN A 168 -8.85 13.88 1.67
N GLN A 169 -9.44 13.22 2.66
CA GLN A 169 -8.93 11.99 3.29
C GLN A 169 -9.39 10.75 2.53
N LEU A 170 -9.04 10.69 1.23
CA LEU A 170 -9.26 9.48 0.45
C LEU A 170 -8.33 8.36 0.94
N PRO A 171 -8.79 7.09 0.99
CA PRO A 171 -7.93 5.96 1.31
C PRO A 171 -6.79 5.87 0.29
N GLU A 172 -5.59 5.56 0.78
CA GLU A 172 -4.37 5.50 -0.02
C GLU A 172 -3.81 4.07 -0.02
N VAL A 173 -3.32 3.62 -1.17
CA VAL A 173 -2.56 2.37 -1.29
C VAL A 173 -1.19 2.65 -1.84
N ALA A 174 -0.16 2.09 -1.20
CA ALA A 174 1.24 2.33 -1.57
C ALA A 174 1.82 1.15 -2.35
N PHE A 175 2.59 1.45 -3.39
CA PHE A 175 3.33 0.46 -4.16
C PHE A 175 4.81 0.56 -3.82
N LEU A 176 5.34 -0.49 -3.22
CA LEU A 176 6.73 -0.64 -2.80
C LEU A 176 7.42 -1.61 -3.75
N GLY A 177 8.73 -1.44 -3.96
CA GLY A 177 9.51 -2.43 -4.71
C GLY A 177 10.89 -1.92 -5.07
N ARG A 178 11.79 -2.85 -5.39
CA ARG A 178 13.13 -2.52 -5.87
C ARG A 178 13.11 -1.70 -7.16
N CYS A 179 14.17 -0.96 -7.44
CA CYS A 179 14.37 -0.41 -8.79
C CYS A 179 14.27 -1.52 -9.85
N ASN A 180 13.47 -1.30 -10.90
CA ASN A 180 13.20 -2.27 -11.97
C ASN A 180 12.40 -3.53 -11.56
N SER A 181 11.76 -3.55 -10.40
CA SER A 181 10.78 -4.59 -10.03
C SER A 181 9.52 -4.60 -10.92
N GLY A 182 9.32 -3.58 -11.76
CA GLY A 182 8.15 -3.46 -12.64
C GLY A 182 7.04 -2.58 -12.07
N LYS A 183 7.29 -1.83 -11.00
CA LYS A 183 6.34 -0.91 -10.36
C LYS A 183 5.69 0.09 -11.32
N SER A 184 6.47 0.92 -12.01
CA SER A 184 5.92 1.90 -12.95
C SER A 184 5.13 1.25 -14.09
N THR A 185 5.63 0.11 -14.61
CA THR A 185 4.90 -0.66 -15.64
C THR A 185 3.57 -1.21 -15.11
N LEU A 186 3.55 -1.71 -13.87
CA LEU A 186 2.34 -2.19 -13.23
C LEU A 186 1.34 -1.05 -13.00
N LEU A 187 1.78 0.09 -12.47
CA LEU A 187 0.92 1.24 -12.21
C LEU A 187 0.27 1.77 -13.49
N ASN A 188 1.03 1.83 -14.58
CA ASN A 188 0.49 2.17 -15.89
C ASN A 188 -0.58 1.17 -16.32
N ASN A 189 -0.34 -0.14 -16.21
CA ASN A 189 -1.32 -1.17 -16.58
C ASN A 189 -2.53 -1.23 -15.66
N LEU A 190 -2.37 -0.88 -14.38
CA LEU A 190 -3.43 -0.90 -13.39
C LEU A 190 -4.49 0.15 -13.70
N THR A 191 -4.04 1.32 -14.16
CA THR A 191 -4.84 2.52 -14.41
C THR A 191 -5.25 2.68 -15.88
N THR A 192 -4.64 1.95 -16.81
CA THR A 192 -4.93 2.06 -18.25
C THR A 192 -5.47 0.76 -18.84
N GLU A 193 -6.68 0.85 -19.38
CA GLU A 193 -7.03 0.15 -20.61
C GLU A 193 -7.71 1.17 -21.54
N VAL A 194 -7.15 1.36 -22.74
CA VAL A 194 -7.78 1.96 -23.94
C VAL A 194 -7.91 3.49 -24.03
N THR A 195 -7.86 4.27 -22.96
CA THR A 195 -7.81 5.75 -23.12
C THR A 195 -6.39 6.24 -22.87
N LYS A 196 -5.76 6.76 -23.93
CA LYS A 196 -4.49 7.50 -23.91
C LYS A 196 -4.57 8.67 -22.93
N ASN A 197 -4.38 8.39 -21.65
CA ASN A 197 -4.03 9.41 -20.67
C ASN A 197 -2.51 9.41 -20.58
N ASN A 198 -1.92 10.59 -20.65
CA ASN A 198 -0.48 10.85 -20.60
C ASN A 198 0.10 10.53 -19.20
N LEU A 199 -0.13 9.33 -18.67
CA LEU A 199 0.67 8.77 -17.58
C LEU A 199 2.11 8.54 -18.03
N ASP A 200 2.36 8.45 -19.35
CA ASP A 200 3.70 8.36 -19.92
C ASP A 200 4.61 9.50 -19.48
N GLU A 201 4.13 10.73 -19.26
CA GLU A 201 4.99 11.83 -18.79
C GLU A 201 5.31 11.74 -17.29
N TYR A 202 4.34 11.36 -16.46
CA TYR A 202 4.43 11.47 -14.99
C TYR A 202 4.86 10.17 -14.29
N ALA A 203 4.46 9.01 -14.83
CA ALA A 203 4.84 7.69 -14.35
C ALA A 203 6.00 7.09 -15.17
N ASN A 204 6.69 7.95 -15.94
CA ASN A 204 7.72 7.63 -16.91
C ASN A 204 8.56 6.41 -16.49
N ALA A 205 8.21 5.26 -17.06
CA ALA A 205 8.89 3.99 -16.90
C ALA A 205 10.22 4.05 -17.68
N SER A 206 11.09 4.98 -17.30
CA SER A 206 12.42 5.10 -17.88
C SER A 206 13.15 3.79 -17.64
N LYS A 207 13.67 3.20 -18.72
CA LYS A 207 14.55 2.01 -18.67
C LYS A 207 15.81 2.27 -17.83
N LYS A 208 16.13 3.53 -17.48
CA LYS A 208 17.16 3.89 -16.49
C LYS A 208 16.58 3.81 -15.08
N ALA A 209 17.16 2.95 -14.27
CA ALA A 209 16.85 2.84 -12.84
C ALA A 209 17.12 4.17 -12.10
N GLY A 210 16.25 4.52 -11.13
CA GLY A 210 16.37 5.73 -10.31
C GLY A 210 15.47 6.91 -10.72
N PHE A 211 14.43 6.69 -11.55
CA PHE A 211 13.61 7.77 -12.09
C PHE A 211 12.60 8.36 -11.08
N THR A 212 11.96 7.54 -10.25
CA THR A 212 11.04 8.01 -9.21
C THR A 212 11.84 8.54 -8.01
N LYS A 213 12.10 9.85 -7.98
CA LYS A 213 12.87 10.50 -6.91
C LYS A 213 12.04 10.90 -5.69
N THR A 214 10.74 11.01 -5.87
CA THR A 214 9.77 11.59 -4.94
C THR A 214 8.57 10.65 -4.83
N ILE A 215 7.76 10.80 -3.79
CA ILE A 215 6.49 10.08 -3.69
C ILE A 215 5.49 10.74 -4.62
N ASN A 216 4.87 9.98 -5.51
CA ASN A 216 3.86 10.47 -6.43
C ASN A 216 2.46 9.98 -6.04
N CYS A 217 1.47 10.85 -6.16
CA CYS A 217 0.08 10.54 -5.84
C CYS A 217 -0.82 10.65 -7.06
N PHE A 218 -1.57 9.56 -7.30
CA PHE A 218 -2.55 9.45 -8.37
C PHE A 218 -3.93 9.21 -7.77
N ASN A 219 -4.84 10.15 -7.96
CA ASN A 219 -6.24 10.00 -7.58
C ASN A 219 -6.97 9.16 -8.63
N VAL A 220 -7.66 8.10 -8.19
CA VAL A 220 -8.44 7.22 -9.07
C VAL A 220 -9.92 7.41 -8.81
N GLY A 221 -10.61 8.02 -9.77
CA GLY A 221 -12.06 8.19 -9.76
C GLY A 221 -12.61 8.97 -8.56
N ARG A 222 -11.75 9.74 -7.86
CA ARG A 222 -12.05 10.47 -6.61
C ARG A 222 -12.55 9.57 -5.48
N ARG A 223 -12.13 8.30 -5.48
CA ARG A 223 -12.51 7.31 -4.47
C ARG A 223 -11.35 6.87 -3.60
N PHE A 224 -10.15 6.80 -4.17
CA PHE A 224 -8.92 6.44 -3.48
C PHE A 224 -7.72 7.04 -4.20
N ARG A 225 -6.55 6.96 -3.59
CA ARG A 225 -5.28 7.34 -4.20
C ARG A 225 -4.33 6.16 -4.28
N ILE A 226 -3.59 6.12 -5.38
CA ILE A 226 -2.47 5.22 -5.58
C ILE A 226 -1.19 6.02 -5.36
N ILE A 227 -0.30 5.46 -4.56
CA ILE A 227 0.93 6.11 -4.14
C ILE A 227 2.10 5.32 -4.70
N ASP A 228 2.85 5.97 -5.59
CA ASP A 228 4.06 5.43 -6.18
C ASP A 228 5.25 5.90 -5.36
N THR A 229 5.90 4.98 -4.64
CA THR A 229 7.09 5.32 -3.85
C THR A 229 8.36 5.22 -4.70
N PRO A 230 9.44 5.92 -4.33
CA PRO A 230 10.76 5.63 -4.84
C PRO A 230 11.12 4.15 -4.69
N GLY A 231 11.86 3.60 -5.67
CA GLY A 231 12.32 2.22 -5.58
C GLY A 231 13.52 2.08 -4.67
N TYR A 232 13.52 1.10 -3.77
CA TYR A 232 14.64 0.84 -2.86
C TYR A 232 15.70 -0.11 -3.47
N GLY A 233 16.78 -0.34 -2.74
CA GLY A 233 17.92 -1.18 -3.13
C GLY A 233 19.15 -0.36 -3.55
N THR A 234 20.09 -0.99 -4.28
CA THR A 234 21.43 -0.43 -4.58
C THR A 234 21.44 0.89 -5.35
N LYS A 235 20.31 1.29 -5.95
CA LYS A 235 20.17 2.52 -6.74
C LYS A 235 19.29 3.57 -6.05
N GLY A 236 18.76 3.27 -4.87
CA GLY A 236 18.00 4.22 -4.06
C GLY A 236 18.93 5.13 -3.26
N THR A 237 18.51 6.36 -3.01
CA THR A 237 19.21 7.29 -2.12
C THR A 237 18.69 7.20 -0.69
N VAL A 238 19.48 7.65 0.29
CA VAL A 238 19.07 7.68 1.72
C VAL A 238 17.82 8.54 1.91
N GLU A 239 17.72 9.66 1.19
CA GLU A 239 16.55 10.55 1.24
C GLU A 239 15.28 9.88 0.71
N GLN A 240 15.39 9.11 -0.37
CA GLN A 240 14.30 8.32 -0.92
C GLN A 240 13.81 7.24 0.06
N GLY A 241 14.75 6.61 0.78
CA GLY A 241 14.43 5.68 1.86
C GLY A 241 13.67 6.39 2.98
N LYS A 242 14.20 7.52 3.47
CA LYS A 242 13.61 8.30 4.56
C LYS A 242 12.17 8.74 4.25
N VAL A 243 11.93 9.31 3.07
CA VAL A 243 10.57 9.76 2.70
C VAL A 243 9.60 8.58 2.60
N THR A 244 10.05 7.43 2.09
CA THR A 244 9.23 6.21 2.01
C THR A 244 8.88 5.69 3.40
N MET A 245 9.87 5.61 4.31
CA MET A 245 9.63 5.16 5.68
C MET A 245 8.72 6.12 6.45
N ASP A 246 8.98 7.43 6.37
CA ASP A 246 8.13 8.43 7.01
C ASP A 246 6.68 8.32 6.51
N TYR A 247 6.50 8.13 5.20
CA TYR A 247 5.18 7.94 4.61
C TYR A 247 4.48 6.69 5.13
N LEU A 248 5.17 5.54 5.11
CA LEU A 248 4.63 4.27 5.59
C LEU A 248 4.22 4.32 7.07
N LEU A 249 5.01 5.01 7.91
CA LEU A 249 4.79 5.07 9.35
C LEU A 249 3.76 6.11 9.78
N LYS A 250 3.75 7.28 9.14
CA LYS A 250 3.03 8.47 9.64
C LYS A 250 1.75 8.77 8.86
N ARG A 251 1.59 8.27 7.64
CA ARG A 251 0.43 8.59 6.80
C ARG A 251 -0.82 7.88 7.30
N ARG A 252 -1.79 8.64 7.81
CA ARG A 252 -3.04 8.12 8.39
C ARG A 252 -3.99 7.54 7.34
N GLU A 253 -3.89 8.03 6.11
CA GLU A 253 -4.77 7.65 5.02
C GLU A 253 -4.34 6.35 4.33
N LEU A 254 -3.11 5.86 4.60
CA LEU A 254 -2.58 4.60 4.07
C LEU A 254 -3.38 3.40 4.60
N ARG A 255 -3.95 2.60 3.69
CA ARG A 255 -4.76 1.42 4.02
C ARG A 255 -4.05 0.11 3.80
N ARG A 256 -3.21 0.04 2.77
CA ARG A 256 -2.45 -1.17 2.42
C ARG A 256 -1.26 -0.86 1.54
N SER A 257 -0.20 -1.62 1.75
CA SER A 257 1.01 -1.58 0.92
C SER A 257 1.07 -2.80 -0.01
N PHE A 258 1.63 -2.64 -1.20
CA PHE A 258 1.83 -3.70 -2.17
C PHE A 258 3.32 -3.81 -2.46
N LEU A 259 3.95 -4.87 -1.97
CA LEU A 259 5.39 -5.14 -2.12
C LEU A 259 5.64 -5.91 -3.41
N LEU A 260 6.28 -5.27 -4.40
CA LEU A 260 6.52 -5.87 -5.71
C LEU A 260 7.84 -6.62 -5.74
N ILE A 261 7.73 -7.92 -6.02
CA ILE A 261 8.85 -8.84 -6.20
C ILE A 261 8.87 -9.32 -7.64
N SER A 262 9.99 -9.12 -8.34
CA SER A 262 10.15 -9.62 -9.71
C SER A 262 10.29 -11.14 -9.64
N ALA A 263 9.33 -11.89 -10.18
CA ALA A 263 9.25 -13.35 -10.03
C ALA A 263 10.52 -14.09 -10.49
N ASN A 264 11.24 -13.54 -11.46
CA ASN A 264 12.50 -14.08 -11.97
C ASN A 264 13.72 -13.81 -11.07
N GLN A 265 13.71 -12.72 -10.30
CA GLN A 265 14.81 -12.32 -9.41
C GLN A 265 14.60 -12.83 -7.98
N GLY A 266 13.35 -13.03 -7.57
CA GLY A 266 12.99 -13.40 -6.21
C GLY A 266 13.28 -12.32 -5.19
N PHE A 267 13.29 -12.74 -3.92
CA PHE A 267 13.53 -11.87 -2.78
C PHE A 267 15.00 -11.52 -2.65
N SER A 268 15.28 -10.27 -2.26
CA SER A 268 16.60 -9.80 -1.86
C SER A 268 16.65 -9.43 -0.38
N GLU A 269 17.84 -9.19 0.13
CA GLU A 269 18.05 -8.68 1.50
C GLU A 269 17.30 -7.36 1.77
N TYR A 270 17.15 -6.50 0.75
CA TYR A 270 16.38 -5.27 0.89
C TYR A 270 14.88 -5.52 0.99
N ASP A 271 14.38 -6.57 0.32
CA ASP A 271 12.97 -6.96 0.43
C ASP A 271 12.69 -7.55 1.82
N ALA A 272 13.61 -8.37 2.35
CA ALA A 272 13.53 -8.90 3.70
C ALA A 272 13.49 -7.78 4.75
N GLN A 273 14.42 -6.80 4.68
CA GLN A 273 14.40 -5.64 5.57
C GLN A 273 13.11 -4.83 5.48
N MET A 274 12.54 -4.72 4.27
CA MET A 274 11.28 -4.01 4.09
C MET A 274 10.11 -4.78 4.70
N ILE A 275 10.08 -6.11 4.55
CA ILE A 275 9.09 -6.99 5.19
C ILE A 275 9.20 -6.89 6.71
N ASP A 276 10.40 -6.96 7.28
CA ASP A 276 10.64 -6.86 8.72
C ASP A 276 10.08 -5.55 9.28
N LEU A 277 10.30 -4.44 8.57
CA LEU A 277 9.74 -3.14 8.95
C LEU A 277 8.21 -3.12 8.87
N LEU A 278 7.64 -3.63 7.78
CA LEU A 278 6.17 -3.66 7.61
C LEU A 278 5.51 -4.52 8.70
N VAL A 279 6.11 -5.65 9.05
CA VAL A 279 5.64 -6.53 10.12
C VAL A 279 5.84 -5.88 11.49
N GLY A 280 7.02 -5.33 11.76
CA GLY A 280 7.38 -4.71 13.04
C GLY A 280 6.49 -3.53 13.41
N ASP A 281 6.16 -2.69 12.43
CA ASP A 281 5.30 -1.52 12.61
C ASP A 281 3.80 -1.82 12.37
N GLY A 282 3.44 -3.07 12.09
CA GLY A 282 2.05 -3.50 11.91
C GLY A 282 1.37 -2.90 10.67
N ILE A 283 2.14 -2.59 9.62
CA ILE A 283 1.65 -2.01 8.38
C ILE A 283 1.11 -3.13 7.47
N PRO A 284 -0.19 -3.14 7.13
CA PRO A 284 -0.76 -4.19 6.28
C PRO A 284 -0.16 -4.15 4.87
N PHE A 285 0.29 -5.30 4.38
CA PHE A 285 0.85 -5.39 3.03
C PHE A 285 0.50 -6.71 2.33
N GLU A 286 0.55 -6.68 1.00
CA GLU A 286 0.44 -7.86 0.13
C GLU A 286 1.71 -8.01 -0.70
N ILE A 287 2.01 -9.23 -1.13
CA ILE A 287 3.17 -9.50 -1.99
C ILE A 287 2.69 -9.68 -3.43
N VAL A 288 3.24 -8.88 -4.34
CA VAL A 288 2.90 -8.89 -5.76
C VAL A 288 4.08 -9.42 -6.57
N PHE A 289 3.95 -10.64 -7.09
CA PHE A 289 4.89 -11.22 -8.03
C PHE A 289 4.67 -10.69 -9.44
N THR A 290 5.58 -9.84 -9.89
CA THR A 290 5.55 -9.23 -11.22
C THR A 290 6.39 -10.03 -12.23
N LYS A 291 6.25 -9.68 -13.52
CA LYS A 291 6.99 -10.30 -14.64
C LYS A 291 6.80 -11.81 -14.74
N MET A 292 5.62 -12.30 -14.40
CA MET A 292 5.26 -13.71 -14.56
C MET A 292 5.37 -14.19 -16.02
N ASP A 293 5.35 -13.28 -16.99
CA ASP A 293 5.60 -13.56 -18.41
C ASP A 293 7.02 -14.07 -18.71
N THR A 294 7.95 -13.93 -17.76
CA THR A 294 9.33 -14.43 -17.89
C THR A 294 9.52 -15.83 -17.29
N ILE A 295 8.52 -16.34 -16.56
CA ILE A 295 8.59 -17.62 -15.86
C ILE A 295 8.16 -18.75 -16.80
N LYS A 296 9.04 -19.74 -16.97
CA LYS A 296 8.77 -20.94 -17.78
C LYS A 296 8.26 -22.10 -16.94
N GLU A 297 8.76 -22.22 -15.72
CA GLU A 297 8.48 -23.34 -14.82
C GLU A 297 7.89 -22.83 -13.51
N MET A 298 6.74 -23.38 -13.12
CA MET A 298 6.07 -23.04 -11.85
C MET A 298 6.99 -23.27 -10.65
N ALA A 299 7.77 -24.36 -10.67
CA ALA A 299 8.70 -24.74 -9.60
C ALA A 299 9.79 -23.69 -9.30
N GLN A 300 10.08 -22.76 -10.24
CA GLN A 300 10.99 -21.65 -9.95
C GLN A 300 10.38 -20.70 -8.92
N VAL A 301 9.12 -20.32 -9.09
CA VAL A 301 8.43 -19.38 -8.19
C VAL A 301 8.12 -20.04 -6.86
N GLU A 302 7.76 -21.33 -6.87
CA GLU A 302 7.51 -22.09 -5.65
C GLU A 302 8.76 -22.11 -4.75
N ARG A 303 9.94 -22.43 -5.31
CA ARG A 303 11.21 -22.40 -4.56
C ARG A 303 11.50 -21.04 -3.95
N VAL A 304 11.31 -19.95 -4.73
CA VAL A 304 11.52 -18.58 -4.24
C VAL A 304 10.61 -18.25 -3.04
N ILE A 305 9.36 -18.71 -3.07
CA ILE A 305 8.41 -18.49 -1.96
C ILE A 305 8.78 -19.34 -0.75
N GLU A 306 9.11 -20.62 -0.96
CA GLU A 306 9.45 -21.56 0.10
C GLU A 306 10.76 -21.16 0.81
N GLU A 307 11.77 -20.70 0.06
CA GLU A 307 13.07 -20.28 0.60
C GLU A 307 13.02 -18.92 1.32
N SER A 308 12.04 -18.06 1.03
CA SER A 308 11.96 -16.72 1.60
C SER A 308 11.25 -16.64 2.96
N ASN A 309 10.72 -17.76 3.46
CA ASN A 309 9.96 -17.85 4.72
C ASN A 309 8.73 -16.91 4.81
N VAL A 310 8.31 -16.29 3.70
CA VAL A 310 7.17 -15.38 3.67
C VAL A 310 5.85 -16.06 4.03
N LEU A 311 5.78 -17.39 3.91
CA LEU A 311 4.65 -18.21 4.33
C LEU A 311 4.48 -18.30 5.85
N GLN A 312 5.53 -18.01 6.62
CA GLN A 312 5.53 -18.09 8.09
C GLN A 312 5.27 -16.73 8.74
N LEU A 313 5.01 -15.68 7.95
CA LEU A 313 4.79 -14.34 8.47
C LEU A 313 3.49 -14.29 9.27
N PRO A 314 3.46 -13.61 10.42
CA PRO A 314 2.27 -13.52 11.26
C PRO A 314 1.12 -12.76 10.59
N THR A 315 1.45 -11.89 9.62
CA THR A 315 0.47 -11.13 8.84
C THR A 315 -0.22 -11.96 7.76
N SER A 316 0.32 -13.15 7.42
CA SER A 316 -0.11 -14.01 6.30
C SER A 316 -0.52 -13.18 5.07
N PRO A 317 0.43 -12.55 4.34
CA PRO A 317 0.09 -11.70 3.20
C PRO A 317 -0.42 -12.52 2.01
N ARG A 318 -1.37 -11.97 1.25
CA ARG A 318 -1.87 -12.54 0.00
C ARG A 318 -0.80 -12.43 -1.07
N PHE A 319 -0.61 -13.50 -1.84
CA PHE A 319 0.30 -13.55 -2.97
C PHE A 319 -0.45 -13.28 -4.27
N ILE A 320 -0.11 -12.18 -4.92
CA ILE A 320 -0.73 -11.77 -6.19
C ILE A 320 0.27 -12.00 -7.31
N PHE A 321 -0.03 -12.93 -8.21
CA PHE A 321 0.82 -13.25 -9.36
C PHE A 321 0.28 -12.53 -10.60
N LEU A 322 1.11 -11.73 -11.28
CA LEU A 322 0.67 -11.00 -12.47
C LEU A 322 1.75 -10.81 -13.53
N ASN A 323 1.31 -10.60 -14.77
CA ASN A 323 2.15 -10.15 -15.87
C ASN A 323 1.66 -8.84 -16.46
N SER A 324 2.60 -7.92 -16.66
CA SER A 324 2.36 -6.62 -17.27
C SER A 324 2.59 -6.62 -18.79
N VAL A 325 3.40 -7.56 -19.27
CA VAL A 325 3.80 -7.70 -20.67
C VAL A 325 3.18 -8.97 -21.24
N THR A 326 2.75 -8.88 -22.50
CA THR A 326 2.27 -10.03 -23.27
C THR A 326 3.38 -10.52 -24.19
N ASN A 327 3.54 -11.83 -24.31
CA ASN A 327 4.50 -12.47 -25.21
C ASN A 327 3.89 -13.75 -25.80
N LYS A 328 4.66 -14.52 -26.59
CA LYS A 328 4.16 -15.78 -27.20
C LYS A 328 3.66 -16.80 -26.17
N GLN A 329 4.24 -16.81 -24.96
CA GLN A 329 3.92 -17.72 -23.87
C GLN A 329 2.74 -17.20 -23.03
N CYS A 330 2.71 -15.90 -22.77
CA CYS A 330 1.66 -15.18 -22.05
C CYS A 330 0.92 -14.25 -23.03
N GLN A 331 -0.02 -14.83 -23.79
CA GLN A 331 -0.79 -14.10 -24.80
C GLN A 331 -1.74 -13.05 -24.22
N LYS A 332 -2.03 -13.14 -22.92
CA LYS A 332 -2.91 -12.20 -22.20
C LYS A 332 -2.25 -11.75 -20.90
N ARG A 333 -2.64 -10.56 -20.45
CA ARG A 333 -2.36 -10.09 -19.09
C ARG A 333 -3.26 -10.85 -18.13
N SER A 334 -2.68 -11.33 -17.03
CA SER A 334 -3.35 -12.15 -16.02
C SER A 334 -3.05 -11.58 -14.64
N GLY A 335 -3.99 -11.71 -13.70
CA GLY A 335 -3.82 -11.34 -12.29
C GLY A 335 -4.02 -9.85 -11.99
N ILE A 336 -4.14 -8.98 -13.00
CA ILE A 336 -4.39 -7.55 -12.80
C ILE A 336 -5.78 -7.30 -12.20
N GLU A 337 -6.75 -8.12 -12.58
CA GLU A 337 -8.12 -8.12 -12.06
C GLU A 337 -8.17 -8.44 -10.57
N ILE A 338 -7.33 -9.38 -10.12
CA ILE A 338 -7.20 -9.72 -8.69
C ILE A 338 -6.58 -8.54 -7.96
N LEU A 339 -5.48 -7.96 -8.47
CA LEU A 339 -4.86 -6.78 -7.85
C LEU A 339 -5.87 -5.63 -7.70
N ARG A 340 -6.62 -5.33 -8.76
CA ARG A 340 -7.68 -4.30 -8.73
C ARG A 340 -8.73 -4.59 -7.65
N TYR A 341 -9.14 -5.84 -7.52
CA TYR A 341 -10.08 -6.27 -6.47
C TYR A 341 -9.50 -6.08 -5.07
N VAL A 342 -8.25 -6.50 -4.83
CA VAL A 342 -7.60 -6.35 -3.51
C VAL A 342 -7.41 -4.88 -3.15
N ILE A 343 -7.14 -4.01 -4.11
CA ILE A 343 -7.10 -2.55 -3.88
C ILE A 343 -8.47 -2.02 -3.46
N PHE A 344 -9.54 -2.48 -4.11
CA PHE A 344 -10.91 -2.12 -3.72
C PHE A 344 -11.22 -2.55 -2.29
N GLU A 345 -10.91 -3.81 -1.97
CA GLU A 345 -11.04 -4.39 -0.64
C GLU A 345 -10.27 -3.57 0.40
N ALA A 346 -9.00 -3.26 0.15
CA ALA A 346 -8.15 -2.45 1.02
C ALA A 346 -8.70 -1.04 1.26
N CYS A 347 -9.26 -0.41 0.22
CA CYS A 347 -9.86 0.91 0.31
C CYS A 347 -11.27 0.91 0.91
N GLY A 348 -11.83 -0.25 1.30
CA GLY A 348 -13.19 -0.39 1.82
C GLY A 348 -14.27 -0.09 0.77
N LEU A 349 -13.97 -0.29 -0.52
CA LEU A 349 -14.85 -0.01 -1.63
C LEU A 349 -15.59 -1.28 -2.08
N ALA A 350 -16.93 -1.20 -2.14
CA ALA A 350 -17.74 -2.30 -2.63
C ALA A 350 -17.59 -2.50 -4.16
N PRO A 351 -17.58 -3.75 -4.65
CA PRO A 351 -17.76 -4.05 -6.07
C PRO A 351 -19.03 -3.38 -6.62
N GLY A 352 -18.94 -2.78 -7.81
CA GLY A 352 -20.06 -2.08 -8.46
C GLY A 352 -20.15 -0.59 -8.16
N MET A 353 -19.30 -0.08 -7.26
CA MET A 353 -19.15 1.36 -7.05
C MET A 353 -18.72 2.06 -8.34
N LYS A 354 -19.28 3.25 -8.59
CA LYS A 354 -18.96 4.06 -9.77
C LYS A 354 -17.95 5.17 -9.43
N PRO A 355 -17.06 5.54 -10.37
CA PRO A 355 -16.22 6.73 -10.25
C PRO A 355 -17.08 7.98 -10.03
N SER A 356 -16.60 8.91 -9.21
CA SER A 356 -17.29 10.20 -9.05
C SER A 356 -17.06 11.05 -10.28
N LYS A 357 -18.12 11.43 -10.99
CA LYS A 357 -18.02 12.41 -12.07
C LYS A 357 -17.82 13.81 -11.47
N LEU A 358 -16.93 14.61 -12.05
CA LEU A 358 -16.98 16.06 -11.86
C LEU A 358 -18.32 16.54 -12.43
N LYS A 359 -19.15 17.22 -11.63
CA LYS A 359 -20.15 18.12 -12.23
C LYS A 359 -19.30 19.18 -12.93
N LYS A 360 -19.30 19.15 -14.27
CA LYS A 360 -18.63 20.15 -15.09
C LYS A 360 -19.19 21.53 -14.79
#